data_AF-Q12351-F1
#
_entry.id   AF-Q12351-F1
#
_cell.length_a   1.000
_cell.length_b   1.000
_cell.length_c   1.000
_cell.angle_alpha   90.00
_cell.angle_beta   90.00
_cell.angle_gamma   90.00
#
_symmetry.space_group_name_H-M   'P 1'
#
loop_
_entity.id
_entity.type
_entity.pdbx_description
1 polymer ?
#
loop_
_entity_poly.entity_id
_entity_poly.type
_entity_poly.pdbx_seq_one_letter_code
_entity_poly.pdbx_strand_id
1 'polypeptide(L)'
;MVASSINEESSLAVNLTSDVEKASKTLFKAFEKSYANDYLMKKFFHIPITEKVSRARINAMIHYYTTCYHDLDGEIAEANDFDAVAIWSRPGCHLPATLSDDESFNKIFFSRLDCEEARSHASGNGLLLPLCHRKRS
;
A
#
# COMPACT_ATOMS: atom_id res chain seq x y z
N MET A 1 -2.79 -22.47 -43.56
CA MET A 1 -2.37 -21.34 -42.72
C MET A 1 -3.62 -20.80 -42.03
N VAL A 2 -3.86 -21.19 -40.79
CA VAL A 2 -4.94 -20.59 -39.99
C VAL A 2 -4.27 -19.47 -39.20
N ALA A 3 -4.49 -18.24 -39.62
CA ALA A 3 -4.14 -17.09 -38.80
C ALA A 3 -5.03 -17.19 -37.56
N SER A 4 -4.44 -17.60 -36.44
CA SER A 4 -5.09 -17.54 -35.14
C SER A 4 -5.38 -16.07 -34.88
N SER A 5 -6.66 -15.69 -34.99
CA SER A 5 -7.16 -14.40 -34.57
C SER A 5 -6.70 -14.19 -33.13
N ILE A 6 -5.79 -13.25 -32.96
CA ILE A 6 -5.40 -12.75 -31.64
C ILE A 6 -6.72 -12.18 -31.10
N ASN A 7 -7.31 -12.85 -30.11
CA ASN A 7 -8.48 -12.32 -29.41
C ASN A 7 -8.11 -10.89 -29.04
N GLU A 8 -8.88 -9.91 -29.51
CA GLU A 8 -8.83 -8.56 -28.96
C GLU A 8 -9.16 -8.74 -27.48
N GLU A 9 -8.13 -8.86 -26.64
CA GLU A 9 -8.29 -8.85 -25.20
C GLU A 9 -8.92 -7.49 -24.90
N SER A 10 -10.21 -7.52 -24.60
CA SER A 10 -10.97 -6.33 -24.25
C SER A 10 -10.33 -5.74 -22.99
N SER A 11 -9.46 -4.76 -23.16
CA SER A 11 -8.86 -4.05 -22.04
C SER A 11 -9.98 -3.32 -21.30
N LEU A 12 -10.13 -3.58 -20.01
CA LEU A 12 -11.11 -2.89 -19.18
C LEU A 12 -10.56 -1.49 -18.86
N ALA A 13 -11.42 -0.48 -18.98
CA ALA A 13 -11.05 0.89 -18.62
C ALA A 13 -10.84 1.01 -17.11
N VAL A 14 -9.83 1.79 -16.72
CA VAL A 14 -9.56 2.16 -15.32
C VAL A 14 -9.98 3.62 -15.15
N ASN A 15 -10.85 3.88 -14.18
CA ASN A 15 -11.38 5.21 -13.91
C ASN A 15 -10.91 5.70 -12.54
N LEU A 16 -10.50 6.96 -12.47
CA LEU A 16 -10.30 7.63 -11.18
C LEU A 16 -11.66 7.92 -10.54
N THR A 17 -11.75 7.74 -9.23
CA THR A 17 -12.99 7.91 -8.47
C THR A 17 -12.73 8.57 -7.12
N SER A 18 -13.75 9.23 -6.58
CA SER A 18 -13.79 9.75 -5.22
C SER A 18 -14.76 8.98 -4.33
N ASP A 19 -15.32 7.86 -4.80
CA ASP A 19 -16.23 7.01 -4.03
C ASP A 19 -15.44 6.11 -3.05
N VAL A 20 -14.98 6.73 -1.96
CA VAL A 20 -14.26 6.09 -0.85
C VAL A 20 -15.04 4.93 -0.26
N GLU A 21 -16.37 5.05 -0.18
CA GLU A 21 -17.22 4.02 0.42
C GLU A 21 -17.27 2.75 -0.44
N LYS A 22 -17.54 2.87 -1.74
CA LYS A 22 -17.55 1.71 -2.64
C LYS A 22 -16.16 1.12 -2.75
N ALA A 23 -15.13 1.95 -2.89
CA ALA A 23 -13.74 1.50 -2.91
C ALA A 23 -13.40 0.65 -1.67
N SER A 24 -13.76 1.14 -0.48
CA SER A 24 -13.56 0.42 0.77
C SER A 24 -14.33 -0.90 0.81
N LYS A 25 -15.61 -0.92 0.39
CA LYS A 25 -16.43 -2.14 0.35
C LYS A 25 -15.84 -3.20 -0.59
N THR A 26 -15.26 -2.79 -1.71
CA THR A 26 -14.54 -3.70 -2.60
C THR A 26 -13.30 -4.27 -1.93
N LEU A 27 -12.49 -3.44 -1.27
CA LEU A 27 -11.31 -3.90 -0.54
C LEU A 27 -11.66 -4.83 0.64
N PHE A 28 -12.80 -4.62 1.31
CA PHE A 28 -13.27 -5.54 2.35
C PHE A 28 -13.48 -6.95 1.80
N LYS A 29 -14.04 -7.06 0.59
CA LYS A 29 -14.24 -8.34 -0.11
C LYS A 29 -12.92 -8.92 -0.59
N ALA A 30 -12.08 -8.10 -1.23
CA ALA A 30 -10.79 -8.53 -1.77
C ALA A 30 -9.87 -9.11 -0.70
N PHE A 31 -9.87 -8.53 0.50
CA PHE A 31 -9.03 -8.96 1.62
C PHE A 31 -9.78 -9.76 2.70
N GLU A 32 -11.02 -10.22 2.44
CA GLU A 32 -11.86 -10.87 3.46
C GLU A 32 -11.13 -12.02 4.17
N LYS A 33 -10.39 -12.82 3.41
CA LYS A 33 -9.65 -14.01 3.85
C LYS A 33 -8.13 -13.86 3.75
N SER A 34 -7.63 -12.62 3.71
CA SER A 34 -6.19 -12.35 3.61
C SER A 34 -5.56 -12.18 4.98
N TYR A 35 -4.94 -13.25 5.50
CA TYR A 35 -4.19 -13.18 6.75
C TYR A 35 -2.99 -12.22 6.68
N ALA A 36 -2.41 -12.04 5.49
CA ALA A 36 -1.35 -11.08 5.26
C ALA A 36 -1.85 -9.64 5.45
N ASN A 37 -3.02 -9.31 4.90
CA ASN A 37 -3.63 -8.01 5.11
C ASN A 37 -3.99 -7.79 6.59
N ASP A 38 -4.57 -8.79 7.26
CA ASP A 38 -4.87 -8.72 8.69
C ASP A 38 -3.61 -8.44 9.54
N TYR A 39 -2.50 -9.10 9.21
CA TYR A 39 -1.21 -8.85 9.85
C TYR A 39 -0.74 -7.40 9.63
N LEU A 40 -0.77 -6.91 8.39
CA LEU A 40 -0.37 -5.54 8.05
C LEU A 40 -1.25 -4.50 8.78
N MET A 41 -2.57 -4.66 8.74
CA MET A 41 -3.49 -3.76 9.44
C MET A 41 -3.21 -3.73 10.94
N LYS A 42 -2.98 -4.88 11.57
CA LYS A 42 -2.58 -4.93 12.98
C LYS A 42 -1.26 -4.22 13.24
N LYS A 43 -0.26 -4.39 12.38
CA LYS A 43 1.05 -3.74 12.53
C LYS A 43 0.96 -2.22 12.39
N PHE A 44 0.20 -1.74 11.42
CA PHE A 44 0.02 -0.31 11.21
C PHE A 44 -0.82 0.36 12.32
N PHE A 45 -1.72 -0.39 12.97
CA PHE A 45 -2.53 0.09 14.09
C PHE A 45 -1.96 -0.28 15.48
N HIS A 46 -0.72 -0.75 15.58
CA HIS A 46 -0.09 -1.11 16.86
C HIS A 46 -0.86 -2.16 17.69
N ILE A 47 -1.54 -3.09 17.01
CA ILE A 47 -2.31 -4.14 17.65
C ILE A 47 -1.45 -5.40 17.79
N PRO A 48 -1.35 -5.99 18.99
CA PRO A 48 -0.67 -7.27 19.18
C PRO A 48 -1.20 -8.35 18.23
N ILE A 49 -0.31 -9.10 17.59
CA ILE A 49 -0.71 -10.14 16.62
C ILE A 49 -1.57 -11.24 17.26
N THR A 50 -1.43 -11.46 18.57
CA THR A 50 -2.20 -12.41 19.38
C THR A 50 -3.59 -11.91 19.75
N GLU A 51 -3.84 -10.59 19.69
CA GLU A 51 -5.15 -10.01 20.02
C GLU A 51 -6.20 -10.46 19.00
N LYS A 52 -7.36 -10.91 19.48
CA LYS A 52 -8.48 -11.25 18.60
C LYS A 52 -9.12 -9.96 18.07
N VAL A 53 -9.20 -9.85 16.75
CA VAL A 53 -9.82 -8.70 16.07
C VAL A 53 -10.98 -9.21 15.22
N SER A 54 -12.15 -8.57 15.32
CA SER A 54 -13.32 -8.93 14.51
C SER A 54 -13.10 -8.53 13.05
N ARG A 55 -13.85 -9.15 12.11
CA ARG A 55 -13.75 -8.75 10.71
C ARG A 55 -14.15 -7.29 10.51
N ALA A 56 -15.19 -6.83 11.21
CA ALA A 56 -15.63 -5.44 11.21
C ALA A 56 -14.53 -4.47 11.63
N ARG A 57 -13.69 -4.83 12.61
CA ARG A 57 -12.59 -3.96 13.08
C ARG A 57 -11.46 -3.88 12.05
N ILE A 58 -11.13 -4.95 11.33
CA ILE A 58 -10.19 -4.86 10.21
C ILE A 58 -10.77 -4.08 9.04
N ASN A 59 -12.07 -4.25 8.72
CA ASN A 59 -12.72 -3.46 7.68
C ASN A 59 -12.70 -1.96 8.02
N ALA A 60 -12.88 -1.60 9.30
CA ALA A 60 -12.74 -0.22 9.75
C ALA A 60 -11.31 0.33 9.53
N MET A 61 -10.27 -0.49 9.73
CA MET A 61 -8.87 -0.10 9.45
C MET A 61 -8.61 0.11 7.96
N ILE A 62 -9.14 -0.77 7.11
CA ILE A 62 -9.06 -0.61 5.66
C ILE A 62 -9.76 0.70 5.24
N HIS A 63 -10.98 0.95 5.74
CA HIS A 63 -11.73 2.16 5.43
C HIS A 63 -11.03 3.43 5.91
N TYR A 64 -10.45 3.38 7.11
CA TYR A 64 -9.64 4.47 7.64
C TYR A 64 -8.49 4.80 6.69
N TYR A 65 -7.70 3.81 6.26
CA TYR A 65 -6.62 4.07 5.33
C TYR A 65 -7.11 4.56 3.97
N THR A 66 -8.15 3.96 3.38
CA THR A 66 -8.75 4.47 2.14
C THR A 66 -9.11 5.95 2.26
N THR A 67 -9.72 6.34 3.38
CA THR A 67 -10.10 7.73 3.67
C THR A 67 -8.86 8.61 3.82
N CYS A 68 -7.85 8.17 4.57
CA CYS A 68 -6.61 8.94 4.72
C CYS A 68 -5.88 9.16 3.38
N TYR A 69 -5.84 8.15 2.51
CA TYR A 69 -5.27 8.34 1.17
C TYR A 69 -6.07 9.37 0.39
N HIS A 70 -7.40 9.29 0.40
CA HIS A 70 -8.26 10.26 -0.27
C HIS A 70 -8.09 11.69 0.26
N ASP A 71 -8.07 11.86 1.59
CA ASP A 71 -7.93 13.17 2.25
C ASP A 71 -6.57 13.83 2.01
N LEU A 72 -5.53 13.03 1.73
CA LEU A 72 -4.19 13.51 1.38
C LEU A 72 -3.97 13.61 -0.14
N ASP A 73 -5.04 13.75 -0.92
CA ASP A 73 -5.00 13.82 -2.37
C ASP A 73 -4.33 12.61 -3.06
N GLY A 74 -4.44 11.43 -2.44
CA GLY A 74 -4.18 10.15 -3.06
C GLY A 74 -5.24 9.81 -4.12
N GLU A 75 -4.84 8.99 -5.08
CA GLU A 75 -5.73 8.56 -6.16
C GLU A 75 -6.38 7.24 -5.79
N ILE A 76 -7.70 7.17 -5.97
CA ILE A 76 -8.46 5.93 -5.95
C ILE A 76 -8.87 5.66 -7.38
N ALA A 77 -8.53 4.48 -7.88
CA ALA A 77 -8.95 4.01 -9.18
C ALA A 77 -9.81 2.76 -9.05
N GLU A 78 -10.80 2.64 -9.91
CA GLU A 78 -11.67 1.47 -10.03
C GLU A 78 -11.69 0.96 -11.47
N ALA A 79 -12.00 -0.32 -11.63
CA ALA A 79 -12.27 -0.91 -12.92
C ALA A 79 -13.46 -1.85 -12.83
N ASN A 80 -14.25 -1.87 -13.91
CA ASN A 80 -15.40 -2.74 -14.10
C ASN A 80 -16.44 -2.62 -12.95
N ASP A 81 -16.89 -1.39 -12.68
CA ASP A 81 -17.87 -1.07 -11.62
C ASP A 81 -17.44 -1.60 -10.25
N PHE A 82 -16.21 -1.26 -9.85
CA PHE A 82 -15.61 -1.63 -8.57
C PHE A 82 -15.41 -3.15 -8.36
N ASP A 83 -15.28 -3.94 -9.42
CA ASP A 83 -14.75 -5.31 -9.31
C ASP A 83 -13.28 -5.31 -8.90
N ALA A 84 -12.53 -4.29 -9.35
CA ALA A 84 -11.16 -4.03 -8.93
C ALA A 84 -11.01 -2.59 -8.47
N VAL A 85 -10.20 -2.39 -7.41
CA VAL A 85 -9.90 -1.07 -6.85
C VAL A 85 -8.43 -1.03 -6.48
N ALA A 86 -7.79 0.11 -6.74
CA ALA A 86 -6.44 0.39 -6.30
C ALA A 86 -6.38 1.80 -5.70
N ILE A 87 -5.51 1.97 -4.70
CA ILE A 87 -5.31 3.21 -3.97
C ILE A 87 -3.81 3.46 -3.88
N TRP A 88 -3.36 4.67 -4.19
CA TRP A 88 -1.97 5.05 -4.03
C TRP A 88 -1.83 6.54 -3.73
N SER A 89 -0.72 6.91 -3.10
CA SER A 89 -0.34 8.31 -2.95
C SER A 89 0.30 8.84 -4.23
N ARG A 90 -0.02 10.09 -4.57
CA ARG A 90 0.74 10.85 -5.57
C ARG A 90 2.09 11.31 -4.99
N PRO A 91 3.11 11.57 -5.83
CA PRO A 91 4.38 12.10 -5.36
C PRO A 91 4.20 13.39 -4.53
N GLY A 92 4.76 13.43 -3.32
CA GLY A 92 4.64 14.56 -2.39
C GLY A 92 3.37 14.57 -1.53
N CYS A 93 2.42 13.68 -1.81
CA CYS A 93 1.14 13.52 -1.12
C CYS A 93 1.10 12.20 -0.33
N HIS A 94 2.23 11.82 0.27
CA HIS A 94 2.38 10.53 0.93
C HIS A 94 1.75 10.54 2.32
N LEU A 95 1.07 9.45 2.65
CA LEU A 95 0.66 9.20 4.03
C LEU A 95 1.91 9.13 4.91
N PRO A 96 1.95 9.84 6.06
CA PRO A 96 3.11 9.79 6.95
C PRO A 96 3.40 8.35 7.38
N ALA A 97 4.63 7.89 7.12
CA ALA A 97 5.07 6.57 7.56
C ALA A 97 5.06 6.54 9.10
N THR A 98 4.15 5.75 9.67
CA THR A 98 4.12 5.49 11.11
C THR A 98 4.88 4.20 11.36
N LEU A 99 5.99 4.30 12.08
CA LEU A 99 6.76 3.13 12.49
C LEU A 99 5.88 2.27 13.39
N SER A 100 5.91 0.95 13.18
CA SER A 100 5.25 0.00 14.08
C SER A 100 6.07 -0.17 15.36
N ASP A 101 5.50 -0.77 16.40
CA ASP A 101 6.27 -1.13 17.61
C ASP A 101 7.18 -2.35 17.42
N ASP A 102 7.12 -2.98 16.23
CA ASP A 102 7.95 -4.12 15.87
C ASP A 102 9.20 -3.66 15.11
N GLU A 103 10.35 -3.67 15.80
CA GLU A 103 11.64 -3.30 15.21
C GLU A 103 12.01 -4.18 14.01
N SER A 104 11.62 -5.46 14.00
CA SER A 104 11.89 -6.37 12.89
C SER A 104 11.04 -5.99 11.68
N PHE A 105 9.77 -5.66 11.89
CA PHE A 105 8.89 -5.13 10.86
C PHE A 105 9.47 -3.84 10.28
N ASN A 106 9.85 -2.88 11.13
CA ASN A 106 10.40 -1.61 10.67
C ASN A 106 11.71 -1.77 9.89
N LYS A 107 12.55 -2.72 10.30
CA LYS A 107 13.78 -3.03 9.57
C LYS A 107 13.49 -3.50 8.15
N ILE A 108 12.52 -4.40 8.00
CA ILE A 108 12.16 -5.00 6.71
C ILE A 108 11.43 -4.00 5.81
N PHE A 109 10.43 -3.29 6.34
CA PHE A 109 9.52 -2.46 5.55
C PHE A 109 10.00 -1.03 5.32
N PHE A 110 10.85 -0.48 6.19
CA PHE A 110 11.33 0.90 6.04
C PHE A 110 12.83 0.94 5.80
N SER A 111 13.63 0.45 6.76
CA SER A 111 15.10 0.67 6.70
C SER A 111 15.80 0.01 5.51
N ARG A 112 15.27 -1.12 5.03
CA ARG A 112 15.84 -1.81 3.87
C ARG A 112 15.49 -1.13 2.55
N LEU A 113 14.33 -0.47 2.45
CA LEU A 113 13.93 0.25 1.24
C LEU A 113 14.82 1.48 1.02
N ASP A 114 15.07 2.24 2.09
CA ASP A 114 15.97 3.41 2.05
C ASP A 114 17.38 3.01 1.56
N CYS A 115 17.84 1.82 1.94
CA CYS A 115 19.15 1.32 1.53
C CYS A 115 19.21 0.87 0.06
N GLU A 116 18.12 0.40 -0.53
CA GLU A 116 18.07 -0.02 -1.93
C GLU A 116 17.87 1.17 -2.88
N GLU A 117 17.02 2.13 -2.51
CA GLU A 117 16.89 3.40 -3.25
C GLU A 117 18.20 4.20 -3.22
N ALA A 118 18.90 4.25 -2.09
CA ALA A 118 20.22 4.87 -2.03
C ALA A 118 21.24 4.18 -2.96
N ARG A 119 21.11 2.86 -3.18
CA ARG A 119 22.02 2.10 -4.07
C ARG A 119 21.69 2.28 -5.54
N SER A 120 20.41 2.36 -5.92
CA SER A 120 20.02 2.58 -7.31
C SER A 120 20.42 3.99 -7.77
N HIS A 121 20.34 5.00 -6.91
CA HIS A 121 20.83 6.35 -7.21
C HIS A 121 22.37 6.47 -7.16
N ALA A 122 23.05 5.72 -6.28
CA ALA A 122 24.51 5.75 -6.20
C ALA A 122 25.22 5.05 -7.38
N SER A 123 24.54 4.16 -8.12
CA SER A 123 25.13 3.55 -9.33
C SER A 123 25.25 4.53 -10.51
N GLY A 124 24.63 5.71 -10.43
CA GLY A 124 24.60 6.69 -11.52
C GLY A 124 25.70 7.76 -11.48
N ASN A 125 26.34 8.00 -10.33
CA ASN A 125 27.39 9.03 -10.25
C ASN A 125 28.38 8.67 -9.15
N GLY A 126 29.62 8.39 -9.54
CA GLY A 126 30.72 8.18 -8.62
C GLY A 126 30.98 9.43 -7.77
N LEU A 127 30.46 9.45 -6.54
CA LEU A 127 31.16 9.94 -5.36
C LEU A 127 30.36 9.63 -4.09
N LEU A 128 31.06 9.06 -3.11
CA LEU A 128 30.68 8.74 -1.73
C LEU A 128 29.73 9.73 -1.05
N LEU A 129 28.76 9.19 -0.28
CA LEU A 129 28.44 9.69 1.07
C LEU A 129 27.71 8.59 1.89
N PRO A 130 28.31 8.06 2.98
CA PRO A 130 27.62 7.25 3.97
C PRO A 130 27.17 8.15 5.13
N LEU A 131 25.88 8.45 5.22
CA LEU A 131 25.28 9.16 6.36
C LEU A 131 24.02 8.45 6.86
N CYS A 132 24.16 7.17 7.22
CA CYS A 132 23.22 6.59 8.19
C CYS A 132 23.63 7.04 9.59
N HIS A 133 22.80 7.90 10.17
CA HIS A 133 22.99 8.64 11.42
C HIS A 133 23.65 7.85 12.56
N ARG A 134 24.82 8.34 12.99
CA ARG A 134 25.49 7.98 14.24
C ARG A 134 24.73 8.63 15.41
N LYS A 135 24.23 7.79 16.32
CA LYS A 135 23.58 8.18 17.60
C LYS A 135 24.36 9.29 18.30
N ARG A 136 23.70 10.42 18.60
CA ARG A 136 24.20 11.39 19.58
C ARG A 136 23.92 10.84 20.97
N SER A 137 25.00 10.71 21.73
CA SER A 137 25.04 10.45 23.18
C SER A 137 24.37 11.57 23.96
#